data_AF-K2FU32-F1
#
_entry.id   AF-K2FU32-F1
#
_cell.length_a   1.000
_cell.length_b   1.000
_cell.length_c   1.000
_cell.angle_alpha   90.00
_cell.angle_beta   90.00
_cell.angle_gamma   90.00
#
_symmetry.space_group_name_H-M   'P 1'
#
loop_
_entity.id
_entity.type
_entity.pdbx_description
1 polymer ?
#
loop_
_entity_poly.entity_id
_entity_poly.type
_entity_poly.pdbx_seq_one_letter_code
_entity_poly.pdbx_strand_id
1 'polypeptide(L)'
;MADNIITANVVLIDENFLVDSGKITEINKESYNIKVLTSDKNTYSLDIETGTKQYMVNIKTLLRETIGFSKLKEGDTVHFVVKKTGKEKNNNYSAVKILIIPQEYFIK
;
A
#
# COMPACT_ATOMS: atom_id res chain seq x y z
N MET A 1 33.11 -17.52 -10.76
CA MET A 1 31.89 -17.18 -9.99
C MET A 1 32.40 -16.73 -8.64
N ALA A 2 32.33 -15.44 -8.34
CA ALA A 2 32.83 -14.89 -7.08
C ALA A 2 31.68 -14.87 -6.08
N ASP A 3 31.81 -15.63 -4.99
CA ASP A 3 30.88 -15.58 -3.88
C ASP A 3 30.97 -14.22 -3.20
N ASN A 4 29.87 -13.46 -3.20
CA ASN A 4 29.74 -12.24 -2.41
C ASN A 4 29.58 -12.60 -0.93
N ILE A 5 30.68 -12.96 -0.27
CA ILE A 5 30.71 -13.21 1.17
C ILE A 5 30.93 -11.87 1.88
N ILE A 6 29.88 -11.36 2.53
CA ILE A 6 29.97 -10.19 3.40
C ILE A 6 30.13 -10.68 4.84
N THR A 7 31.30 -10.41 5.44
CA THR A 7 31.56 -10.72 6.85
C THR A 7 31.49 -9.43 7.66
N ALA A 8 30.43 -9.28 8.47
CA ALA A 8 30.22 -8.11 9.32
C ALA A 8 29.54 -8.52 10.64
N ASN A 9 29.80 -7.78 11.72
CA ASN A 9 29.15 -8.01 13.01
C ASN A 9 27.66 -7.61 12.98
N VAL A 10 27.29 -6.61 12.18
CA VAL A 10 25.91 -6.17 11.89
C VAL A 10 25.89 -5.57 10.47
N VAL A 11 24.88 -5.94 9.67
CA VAL A 11 24.60 -5.31 8.37
C VAL A 11 23.32 -4.49 8.50
N LEU A 12 23.41 -3.18 8.30
CA LEU A 12 22.27 -2.26 8.24
C LEU A 12 21.94 -1.99 6.78
N ILE A 13 20.77 -2.41 6.34
CA ILE A 13 20.23 -2.11 5.01
C ILE A 13 19.29 -0.92 5.18
N ASP A 14 19.63 0.21 4.59
CA ASP A 14 18.73 1.35 4.53
C ASP A 14 17.65 1.10 3.47
N GLU A 15 16.42 0.88 3.92
CA GLU A 15 15.30 0.53 3.06
C GLU A 15 14.55 1.80 2.65
N ASN A 16 14.55 2.11 1.35
CA ASN A 16 13.79 3.25 0.83
C ASN A 16 12.30 2.91 0.79
N PHE A 17 11.49 3.71 1.48
CA PHE A 17 10.03 3.62 1.43
C PHE A 17 9.42 4.80 0.67
N LEU A 18 8.31 4.55 -0.01
CA LEU A 18 7.39 5.59 -0.48
C LEU A 18 6.17 5.57 0.44
N VAL A 19 5.78 6.75 0.91
CA VAL A 19 4.55 6.95 1.67
C VAL A 19 3.74 8.00 0.95
N ASP A 20 2.51 7.65 0.59
CA ASP A 20 1.61 8.58 -0.10
C ASP A 20 0.15 8.19 0.16
N SER A 21 -0.78 8.97 -0.36
CA SER A 21 -2.21 8.78 -0.23
C SER A 21 -2.95 9.16 -1.51
N GLY A 22 -4.07 8.48 -1.74
CA GLY A 22 -4.90 8.76 -2.90
C GLY A 22 -6.24 8.05 -2.83
N LYS A 23 -7.03 8.18 -3.89
CA LYS A 23 -8.30 7.46 -4.03
C LYS A 23 -8.10 6.17 -4.78
N ILE A 24 -8.75 5.11 -4.33
CA ILE A 24 -8.83 3.85 -5.07
C ILE A 24 -9.71 4.08 -6.30
N THR A 25 -9.14 3.88 -7.48
CA THR A 25 -9.86 4.04 -8.76
C THR A 25 -10.29 2.72 -9.37
N GLU A 26 -9.59 1.62 -9.05
CA GLU A 26 -9.87 0.28 -9.59
C GLU A 26 -9.39 -0.78 -8.60
N ILE A 27 -10.15 -1.87 -8.47
CA ILE A 27 -9.78 -3.05 -7.66
C ILE A 27 -9.80 -4.31 -8.53
N ASN A 28 -8.64 -4.92 -8.72
CA ASN A 28 -8.51 -6.22 -9.36
C ASN A 28 -8.47 -7.34 -8.30
N LYS A 29 -9.54 -8.12 -8.22
CA LYS A 29 -9.68 -9.23 -7.25
C LYS A 29 -8.97 -10.50 -7.67
N GLU A 30 -8.66 -10.67 -8.95
CA GLU A 30 -7.97 -11.87 -9.45
C GLU A 30 -6.47 -11.79 -9.13
N SER A 31 -5.88 -10.61 -9.32
CA SER A 31 -4.46 -10.35 -9.04
C SER A 31 -4.20 -9.71 -7.67
N TYR A 32 -5.23 -9.44 -6.87
CA TYR A 32 -5.13 -8.73 -5.59
C TYR A 32 -4.37 -7.39 -5.70
N ASN A 33 -4.68 -6.63 -6.75
CA ASN A 33 -4.07 -5.33 -7.02
C ASN A 33 -5.11 -4.21 -6.92
N ILE A 34 -4.68 -3.04 -6.44
CA ILE A 34 -5.50 -1.82 -6.48
C ILE A 34 -4.77 -0.71 -7.24
N LYS A 35 -5.52 0.08 -8.02
CA LYS A 35 -5.02 1.32 -8.58
C LYS A 35 -5.43 2.49 -7.72
N VAL A 36 -4.47 3.38 -7.48
CA VAL A 36 -4.62 4.56 -6.63
C VAL A 36 -4.22 5.79 -7.41
N LEU A 37 -5.11 6.79 -7.42
CA LEU A 37 -4.86 8.11 -7.96
C LEU A 37 -4.59 9.08 -6.82
N THR A 38 -3.39 9.66 -6.78
CA THR A 38 -3.01 10.64 -5.76
C THR A 38 -3.43 12.05 -6.14
N SER A 39 -3.42 12.96 -5.17
CA SER A 39 -3.76 14.37 -5.37
C SER A 39 -2.88 15.05 -6.43
N ASP A 40 -1.64 14.57 -6.57
CA ASP A 40 -0.67 15.07 -7.55
C ASP A 40 -0.89 14.49 -8.96
N LYS A 41 -2.02 13.81 -9.17
CA LYS A 41 -2.41 13.13 -10.42
C LYS A 41 -1.48 12.01 -10.83
N ASN A 42 -0.71 11.45 -9.90
CA ASN A 42 0.06 10.24 -10.13
C ASN A 42 -0.83 9.01 -9.92
N THR A 43 -0.69 8.04 -10.80
CA THR A 43 -1.35 6.73 -10.65
C THR A 43 -0.32 5.72 -10.17
N TYR A 44 -0.66 5.01 -9.10
CA TYR A 44 0.10 3.90 -8.54
C TYR A 44 -0.72 2.63 -8.64
N SER A 45 -0.06 1.51 -8.96
CA SER A 45 -0.62 0.18 -8.78
C SER A 45 0.01 -0.42 -7.52
N LEU A 46 -0.83 -0.96 -6.64
CA LEU A 46 -0.41 -1.52 -5.37
C LEU A 46 -0.83 -2.99 -5.30
N ASP A 47 0.16 -3.88 -5.28
CA ASP A 47 -0.05 -5.30 -5.04
C ASP A 47 -0.26 -5.54 -3.55
N ILE A 48 -1.38 -6.18 -3.20
CA ILE A 48 -1.74 -6.52 -1.84
C ILE A 48 -1.40 -8.00 -1.60
N GLU A 49 -0.27 -8.22 -0.96
CA GLU A 49 0.24 -9.56 -0.68
C GLU A 49 -0.24 -10.05 0.71
N THR A 50 -0.06 -11.35 0.98
CA THR A 50 -0.40 -11.96 2.27
C THR A 50 0.26 -11.27 3.47
N GLY A 51 1.45 -10.69 3.27
CA GLY A 51 2.19 -9.94 4.29
C GLY A 51 1.75 -8.48 4.47
N THR A 52 0.92 -7.95 3.56
CA THR A 52 0.50 -6.55 3.59
C THR A 52 -0.41 -6.30 4.79
N LYS A 53 -0.03 -5.33 5.64
CA LYS A 53 -0.86 -4.93 6.79
C LYS A 53 -2.01 -4.05 6.31
N GLN A 54 -3.23 -4.56 6.41
CA GLN A 54 -4.44 -3.89 5.88
C GLN A 54 -5.32 -3.39 7.03
N TYR A 55 -5.58 -2.08 7.06
CA TYR A 55 -6.43 -1.45 8.07
C TYR A 55 -7.49 -0.56 7.44
N MET A 56 -8.61 -0.38 8.15
CA MET A 56 -9.66 0.58 7.80
C MET A 56 -10.08 1.37 9.04
N VAL A 57 -10.41 2.64 8.86
CA VAL A 57 -10.98 3.48 9.93
C VAL A 57 -12.47 3.17 10.07
N ASN A 58 -12.90 2.80 11.26
CA ASN A 58 -14.32 2.65 11.57
C ASN A 58 -14.94 4.05 11.77
N ILE A 59 -15.86 4.44 10.89
CA ILE A 59 -16.49 5.77 10.90
C ILE A 59 -17.30 6.09 12.17
N LYS A 60 -17.72 5.07 12.92
CA LYS A 60 -18.51 5.24 14.15
C LYS A 60 -17.63 5.43 15.38
N THR A 61 -16.54 4.67 15.47
CA THR A 61 -15.66 4.64 16.65
C THR A 61 -14.38 5.45 16.47
N LEU A 62 -14.03 5.80 15.22
CA LEU A 62 -12.79 6.46 14.80
C LEU A 62 -11.52 5.65 15.10
N LEU A 63 -11.67 4.36 15.42
CA LEU A 63 -10.55 3.45 15.64
C LEU A 63 -10.19 2.70 14.36
N ARG A 64 -8.93 2.26 14.27
CA ARG A 64 -8.48 1.40 13.17
C ARG A 64 -8.88 -0.05 13.44
N GLU A 65 -9.30 -0.73 12.39
CA GLU A 65 -9.64 -2.15 12.42
C GLU A 65 -8.83 -2.88 11.35
N THR A 66 -8.40 -4.11 11.63
CA THR A 66 -7.77 -4.96 10.61
C THR A 66 -8.84 -5.44 9.64
N ILE A 67 -8.58 -5.30 8.34
CA ILE A 67 -9.49 -5.75 7.29
C ILE A 67 -8.80 -6.67 6.30
N GLY A 68 -9.59 -7.37 5.49
CA GLY A 68 -9.09 -8.09 4.31
C GLY A 68 -9.39 -7.33 3.02
N PHE A 69 -8.74 -7.77 1.94
CA PHE A 69 -8.86 -7.16 0.61
C PHE A 69 -10.30 -7.03 0.12
N SER A 70 -11.17 -7.98 0.49
CA SER A 70 -12.59 -7.99 0.11
C SER A 70 -13.41 -6.81 0.65
N LYS A 71 -12.89 -6.09 1.65
CA LYS A 71 -13.53 -4.89 2.22
C LYS A 71 -13.16 -3.60 1.50
N LEU A 72 -12.15 -3.63 0.63
CA LEU A 72 -11.74 -2.46 -0.17
C LEU A 72 -12.83 -2.10 -1.17
N LYS A 73 -13.06 -0.80 -1.36
CA LYS A 73 -13.99 -0.27 -2.35
C LYS A 73 -13.34 0.82 -3.19
N GLU A 74 -13.80 0.94 -4.42
CA GLU A 74 -13.48 2.08 -5.28
C GLU A 74 -14.11 3.35 -4.69
N GLY A 75 -13.39 4.48 -4.81
CA GLY A 75 -13.78 5.76 -4.24
C GLY A 75 -13.24 6.00 -2.82
N ASP A 76 -12.89 4.95 -2.08
CA ASP A 76 -12.26 5.07 -0.77
C ASP A 76 -10.88 5.73 -0.86
N THR A 77 -10.50 6.45 0.20
CA THR A 77 -9.15 7.02 0.31
C THR A 77 -8.22 6.00 0.96
N VAL A 78 -7.06 5.77 0.37
CA VAL A 78 -6.03 4.87 0.88
C VAL A 78 -4.76 5.65 1.18
N HIS A 79 -4.24 5.48 2.38
CA HIS A 79 -2.87 5.81 2.74
C HIS A 79 -2.03 4.55 2.63
N PHE A 80 -0.95 4.59 1.89
CA PHE A 80 -0.13 3.40 1.64
C PHE A 80 1.35 3.65 1.92
N VAL A 81 2.01 2.57 2.29
CA VAL A 81 3.46 2.49 2.43
C VAL A 81 3.93 1.37 1.53
N VAL A 82 4.84 1.66 0.61
CA VAL A 82 5.47 0.68 -0.27
C VAL A 82 6.98 0.75 -0.13
N LYS A 83 7.65 -0.38 -0.32
CA LYS A 83 9.11 -0.44 -0.35
C LYS A 83 9.58 -0.17 -1.77
N LYS A 84 10.50 0.76 -1.96
CA LYS A 84 11.15 1.02 -3.24
C LYS A 84 12.31 0.05 -3.41
N THR A 85 12.12 -0.98 -4.23
CA THR A 85 13.21 -1.94 -4.52
C THR A 85 14.11 -1.52 -5.69
N GLY A 86 13.73 -0.46 -6.41
CA GLY A 86 14.39 0.00 -7.63
C GLY A 86 14.11 -0.87 -8.87
N LYS A 87 13.37 -1.98 -8.71
CA LYS A 87 12.93 -2.87 -9.81
C LYS A 87 11.51 -2.56 -10.31
N GLU A 88 10.88 -1.58 -9.70
CA GLU A 88 9.49 -1.19 -9.93
C GLU A 88 9.32 -0.67 -11.36
N LYS A 89 8.32 -1.20 -12.08
CA LYS A 89 7.97 -0.76 -13.43
C LYS A 89 6.56 -0.17 -13.42
N ASN A 90 6.37 0.90 -14.18
CA ASN A 90 5.06 1.54 -14.37
C ASN A 90 4.35 1.95 -13.06
N ASN A 91 5.10 2.40 -12.05
CA ASN A 91 4.56 2.74 -10.73
C ASN A 91 3.76 1.61 -10.05
N ASN A 92 4.05 0.35 -10.37
CA ASN A 92 3.55 -0.79 -9.64
C ASN A 92 4.48 -1.11 -8.46
N TYR A 93 3.91 -1.35 -7.27
CA TYR A 93 4.66 -1.59 -6.04
C TYR A 93 3.93 -2.62 -5.16
N SER A 94 4.68 -3.47 -4.46
CA SER A 94 4.13 -4.28 -3.37
C SER A 94 3.89 -3.43 -2.12
N ALA A 95 2.65 -3.42 -1.63
CA ALA A 95 2.28 -2.65 -0.44
C ALA A 95 2.75 -3.34 0.84
N VAL A 96 3.45 -2.59 1.68
CA VAL A 96 3.84 -3.05 3.03
C VAL A 96 2.69 -2.86 4.00
N LYS A 97 2.02 -1.71 3.90
CA LYS A 97 0.91 -1.35 4.77
C LYS A 97 -0.05 -0.41 4.06
N ILE A 98 -1.34 -0.63 4.26
CA ILE A 98 -2.40 0.26 3.82
C ILE A 98 -3.33 0.62 4.98
N LEU A 99 -3.84 1.84 4.96
CA LEU A 99 -4.90 2.33 5.83
C LEU A 99 -5.97 2.98 4.96
N ILE A 100 -7.19 2.46 5.06
CA ILE A 100 -8.34 2.89 4.29
C ILE A 100 -9.19 3.84 5.14
N ILE A 101 -9.56 4.97 4.54
CA ILE A 101 -10.56 5.89 5.05
C ILE A 101 -11.78 5.76 4.12
N PRO A 102 -12.88 5.18 4.62
CA PRO A 102 -14.09 4.99 3.81
C PRO A 102 -14.63 6.33 3.29
N GLN A 103 -15.13 6.36 2.06
CA GLN A 103 -15.69 7.58 1.46
C GLN A 103 -16.84 8.15 2.31
N GLU A 104 -17.62 7.30 2.99
CA GLU A 104 -18.74 7.70 3.84
C GLU A 104 -18.31 8.64 4.99
N TYR A 105 -17.02 8.64 5.36
CA TYR A 105 -16.48 9.57 6.35
C TYR A 105 -16.58 11.05 5.91
N PHE A 106 -16.56 11.32 4.60
CA PHE A 106 -16.51 12.68 4.06
C PHE A 106 -17.88 13.25 3.69
N ILE A 107 -18.95 12.45 3.74
CA ILE A 107 -20.32 12.85 3.36
C ILE A 107 -21.10 13.34 4.61
N LYS A 108 -20.46 14.15 5.44
CA LYS A 108 -21.07 14.67 6.68
C LYS A 108 -21.88 15.93 6.43
#